data_AF-A0A1Y5KDB0-F1
#
_entry.id   AF-A0A1Y5KDB0-F1
#
_cell.length_a   1.000
_cell.length_b   1.000
_cell.length_c   1.000
_cell.angle_alpha   90.00
_cell.angle_beta   90.00
_cell.angle_gamma   90.00
#
_symmetry.space_group_name_H-M   'P 1'
#
loop_
_entity.id
_entity.type
_entity.pdbx_description
1 polymer ?
#
loop_
_entity_poly.entity_id
_entity_poly.type
_entity_poly.pdbx_seq_one_letter_code
_entity_poly.pdbx_strand_id
1 'polypeptide(L)'
;MKTPSFIFFVSVIFASILTGFLSRPYFTERVFYLYEDTYKFAGEQERLVTYHSSTADPVQVRTEDELNRTLIIGGQSYAIADISNPYSIKFRVTYPNGHVYSVEDNNGLLWNYDDKGNIVMAIQIYANGERIKEEGEEDFQPSALVIAAYPDYHIKRGMPGFLFFAIGLLIFGWCSFRYQAFQDLMFRLSPQRFMYENPEPSDFYYLMSKVGGIVVMIGSIIVAFKAY
;
A
#
# COMPACT_ATOMS: atom_id res chain seq x y z
N MET A 1 43.72 -7.16 -3.42
CA MET A 1 42.61 -7.19 -4.41
C MET A 1 41.32 -7.53 -3.67
N LYS A 2 40.24 -6.75 -3.83
CA LYS A 2 38.93 -7.10 -3.26
C LYS A 2 38.36 -8.29 -4.04
N THR A 3 37.87 -9.32 -3.35
CA THR A 3 37.25 -10.48 -4.01
C THR A 3 35.88 -10.10 -4.58
N PRO A 4 35.40 -10.75 -5.67
CA PRO A 4 34.09 -10.48 -6.26
C PRO A 4 32.94 -10.55 -5.23
N SER A 5 33.07 -11.45 -4.27
CA SER A 5 32.18 -11.59 -3.12
C SER A 5 32.12 -10.36 -2.22
N PHE A 6 33.27 -9.77 -1.89
CA PHE A 6 33.34 -8.55 -1.09
C PHE A 6 32.66 -7.39 -1.81
N ILE A 7 32.89 -7.28 -3.13
CA ILE A 7 32.25 -6.25 -3.95
C ILE A 7 30.73 -6.44 -3.95
N PHE A 8 30.23 -7.66 -4.16
CA PHE A 8 28.80 -7.96 -4.16
C PHE A 8 28.12 -7.55 -2.85
N PHE A 9 28.63 -7.97 -1.69
CA PHE A 9 27.99 -7.64 -0.41
C PHE A 9 28.03 -6.14 -0.12
N VAL A 10 29.13 -5.46 -0.45
CA VAL A 10 29.22 -4.00 -0.32
C VAL A 10 28.18 -3.33 -1.22
N SER A 11 28.03 -3.79 -2.47
CA SER A 11 27.02 -3.28 -3.41
C SER A 11 25.59 -3.52 -2.91
N VAL A 12 25.28 -4.71 -2.40
CA VAL A 12 23.96 -5.03 -1.85
C VAL A 12 23.64 -4.17 -0.62
N ILE A 13 24.59 -3.99 0.29
CA ILE A 13 24.41 -3.13 1.47
C ILE A 13 24.16 -1.69 1.02
N PHE A 14 24.99 -1.17 0.11
CA PHE A 14 24.84 0.18 -0.40
C PHE A 14 23.49 0.38 -1.10
N ALA A 15 23.11 -0.53 -2.00
CA ALA A 15 21.83 -0.49 -2.69
C ALA A 15 20.65 -0.59 -1.71
N SER A 16 20.76 -1.40 -0.66
CA SER A 16 19.71 -1.55 0.37
C SER A 16 19.53 -0.26 1.16
N ILE A 17 20.63 0.38 1.61
CA ILE A 17 20.60 1.66 2.32
C ILE A 17 19.99 2.74 1.43
N LEU A 18 20.45 2.83 0.17
CA LEU A 18 19.96 3.81 -0.78
C LEU A 18 18.46 3.62 -1.08
N THR A 19 18.04 2.38 -1.35
CA THR A 19 16.63 2.06 -1.60
C THR A 19 15.78 2.40 -0.39
N GLY A 20 16.17 1.98 0.82
CA GLY A 20 15.42 2.27 2.04
C GLY A 20 15.31 3.77 2.34
N PHE A 21 16.36 4.55 2.04
CA PHE A 21 16.32 6.00 2.21
C PHE A 21 15.39 6.67 1.18
N LEU A 22 15.52 6.32 -0.10
CA LEU A 22 14.71 6.90 -1.18
C LEU A 22 13.25 6.48 -1.14
N SER A 23 12.96 5.27 -0.67
CA SER A 23 11.60 4.73 -0.59
C SER A 23 10.87 5.12 0.69
N ARG A 24 11.57 5.67 1.69
CA ARG A 24 10.97 6.03 2.99
C ARG A 24 9.72 6.91 2.84
N PRO A 25 9.74 8.03 2.08
CA PRO A 25 8.56 8.87 1.93
C PRO A 25 7.35 8.10 1.40
N TYR A 26 7.56 7.18 0.45
CA TYR A 26 6.50 6.35 -0.12
C TYR A 26 5.77 5.52 0.95
N PHE A 27 6.51 4.86 1.83
CA PHE A 27 5.96 3.96 2.87
C PHE A 27 5.49 4.68 4.13
N THR A 28 5.95 5.91 4.39
CA THR A 28 5.63 6.63 5.63
C THR A 28 4.56 7.68 5.47
N GLU A 29 4.45 8.29 4.29
CA GLU A 29 3.40 9.28 4.01
C GLU A 29 2.03 8.62 4.03
N ARG A 30 1.11 9.24 4.77
CA ARG A 30 -0.30 8.88 4.75
C ARG A 30 -0.96 9.51 3.54
N VAL A 31 -1.71 8.72 2.79
CA VAL A 31 -2.46 9.13 1.61
C VAL A 31 -3.90 8.67 1.71
N PHE A 32 -4.77 9.25 0.90
CA PHE A 32 -6.08 8.70 0.61
C PHE A 32 -6.32 8.68 -0.89
N TYR A 33 -7.36 7.96 -1.28
CA TYR A 33 -7.77 7.82 -2.67
C TYR A 33 -9.17 8.37 -2.84
N LEU A 34 -9.36 9.19 -3.87
CA LEU A 34 -10.68 9.51 -4.40
C LEU A 34 -10.68 8.99 -5.83
N TYR A 35 -11.47 7.96 -6.09
CA TYR A 35 -11.40 7.17 -7.33
C TYR A 35 -9.98 6.66 -7.59
N GLU A 36 -9.39 7.01 -8.73
CA GLU A 36 -8.07 6.58 -9.17
C GLU A 36 -6.95 7.54 -8.70
N ASP A 37 -7.33 8.71 -8.17
CA ASP A 37 -6.41 9.75 -7.78
C ASP A 37 -5.89 9.56 -6.36
N THR A 38 -4.57 9.67 -6.20
CA THR A 38 -3.90 9.59 -4.89
C THR A 38 -3.61 10.98 -4.36
N TYR A 39 -4.10 11.27 -3.16
CA TYR A 39 -3.92 12.56 -2.50
C TYR A 39 -2.95 12.45 -1.33
N LYS A 40 -2.01 13.38 -1.26
CA LYS A 40 -1.05 13.52 -0.15
C LYS A 40 -1.14 14.91 0.46
N PHE A 41 -0.78 15.00 1.74
CA PHE A 41 -0.73 16.27 2.46
C PHE A 41 0.21 17.26 1.76
N ALA A 42 -0.26 18.47 1.49
CA ALA A 42 0.51 19.53 0.86
C ALA A 42 0.80 20.70 1.81
N GLY A 43 -0.14 21.02 2.70
CA GLY A 43 0.04 22.07 3.69
C GLY A 43 -1.23 22.30 4.50
N GLU A 44 -1.09 23.06 5.58
CA GLU A 44 -2.19 23.46 6.44
C GLU A 44 -2.00 24.94 6.79
N GLN A 45 -3.08 25.71 6.67
CA GLN A 45 -3.11 27.11 7.07
C GLN A 45 -4.38 27.36 7.88
N GLU A 46 -4.19 27.81 9.12
CA GLU A 46 -5.25 28.03 10.11
C GLU A 46 -6.09 26.77 10.38
N ARG A 47 -7.21 26.62 9.67
CA ARG A 47 -8.11 25.46 9.75
C ARG A 47 -8.41 24.86 8.38
N LEU A 48 -7.59 25.17 7.39
CA LEU A 48 -7.72 24.66 6.03
C LEU A 48 -6.51 23.77 5.72
N VAL A 49 -6.77 22.47 5.63
CA VAL A 49 -5.78 21.49 5.18
C VAL A 49 -5.92 21.31 3.67
N THR A 50 -4.82 21.33 2.94
CA THR A 50 -4.79 21.09 1.50
C THR A 50 -4.06 19.79 1.20
N TYR A 51 -4.70 18.97 0.37
CA TYR A 51 -4.16 17.74 -0.18
C TYR A 51 -4.02 17.88 -1.70
N HIS A 52 -2.92 17.35 -2.23
CA HIS A 52 -2.56 17.48 -3.64
C HIS A 52 -2.46 16.11 -4.30
N SER A 53 -2.98 16.00 -5.52
CA SER A 53 -2.80 14.87 -6.43
C SER A 53 -1.92 15.29 -7.61
N SER A 54 -1.11 14.37 -8.16
CA SER A 54 -0.36 14.63 -9.39
C SER A 54 -1.23 14.61 -10.65
N THR A 55 -2.45 14.08 -10.55
CA THR A 55 -3.33 13.77 -11.68
C THR A 55 -4.68 14.47 -11.61
N ALA A 56 -4.99 15.14 -10.48
CA ALA A 56 -6.26 15.81 -10.26
C ALA A 56 -6.11 17.10 -9.43
N ASP A 57 -7.17 17.91 -9.45
CA ASP A 57 -7.27 19.15 -8.68
C ASP A 57 -7.13 18.90 -7.18
N PRO A 58 -6.62 19.89 -6.40
CA PRO A 58 -6.42 19.71 -4.97
C PRO A 58 -7.75 19.53 -4.22
N VAL A 59 -7.68 18.78 -3.13
CA VAL A 59 -8.77 18.60 -2.17
C VAL A 59 -8.45 19.44 -0.94
N GLN A 60 -9.40 20.24 -0.49
CA GLN A 60 -9.23 21.05 0.71
C GLN A 60 -10.22 20.64 1.80
N VAL A 61 -9.74 20.53 3.03
CA VAL A 61 -10.57 20.22 4.21
C VAL A 61 -10.54 21.42 5.12
N ARG A 62 -11.69 22.06 5.31
CA ARG A 62 -11.88 23.11 6.29
C ARG A 62 -12.45 22.50 7.58
N THR A 63 -11.75 22.68 8.68
CA THR A 63 -12.23 22.29 10.01
C THR A 63 -12.99 23.47 10.61
N GLU A 64 -14.28 23.32 10.83
CA GLU A 64 -15.12 24.37 11.42
C GLU A 64 -15.04 24.30 12.94
N ASP A 65 -15.23 23.11 13.48
CA ASP A 65 -15.07 22.75 14.88
C ASP A 65 -14.57 21.30 15.02
N GLU A 66 -14.64 20.71 16.22
CA GLU A 66 -14.17 19.34 16.46
C GLU A 66 -14.99 18.27 15.73
N LEU A 67 -16.27 18.54 15.46
CA LEU A 67 -17.23 17.59 14.90
C LEU A 67 -17.54 17.89 13.43
N ASN A 68 -17.41 19.14 12.98
CA ASN A 68 -17.84 19.58 11.66
C ASN A 68 -16.65 19.94 10.76
N ARG A 69 -16.67 19.35 9.56
CA ARG A 69 -15.68 19.59 8.51
C ARG A 69 -16.38 19.86 7.19
N THR A 70 -15.81 20.73 6.40
CA THR A 70 -16.25 21.01 5.03
C THR A 70 -15.13 20.61 4.06
N LEU A 71 -15.43 19.65 3.19
CA LEU A 71 -14.53 19.18 2.14
C LEU A 71 -14.83 19.96 0.85
N ILE A 72 -13.81 20.51 0.21
CA ILE A 72 -13.92 21.32 -1.00
C ILE A 72 -13.16 20.61 -2.13
N ILE A 73 -13.90 20.24 -3.18
CA ILE A 73 -13.38 19.51 -4.35
C ILE A 73 -13.99 20.15 -5.60
N GLY A 74 -13.17 20.57 -6.56
CA GLY A 74 -13.66 21.18 -7.81
C GLY A 74 -14.57 22.41 -7.59
N GLY A 75 -14.38 23.13 -6.49
CA GLY A 75 -15.22 24.28 -6.10
C GLY A 75 -16.57 23.92 -5.45
N GLN A 76 -16.90 22.64 -5.31
CA GLN A 76 -18.07 22.16 -4.57
C GLN A 76 -17.73 21.87 -3.12
N SER A 77 -18.71 22.11 -2.23
CA SER A 77 -18.56 21.91 -0.78
C SER A 77 -19.42 20.75 -0.29
N TYR A 78 -18.80 19.82 0.41
CA TYR A 78 -19.41 18.66 1.04
C TYR A 78 -19.29 18.81 2.55
N ALA A 79 -20.41 18.81 3.27
CA ALA A 79 -20.39 18.97 4.73
C ALA A 79 -20.36 17.58 5.39
N ILE A 80 -19.45 17.41 6.34
CA ILE A 80 -19.23 16.16 7.06
C ILE A 80 -19.31 16.46 8.55
N ALA A 81 -20.25 15.83 9.23
CA ALA A 81 -20.46 15.99 10.66
C ALA A 81 -20.24 14.66 11.38
N ASP A 82 -19.37 14.66 12.38
CA ASP A 82 -19.20 13.58 13.34
C ASP A 82 -20.44 13.53 14.26
N ILE A 83 -21.20 12.43 14.13
CA ILE A 83 -22.38 12.14 14.94
C ILE A 83 -22.16 10.87 15.76
N SER A 84 -20.89 10.54 16.03
CA SER A 84 -20.50 9.38 16.80
C SER A 84 -21.06 9.43 18.20
N ASN A 85 -21.30 8.24 18.75
CA ASN A 85 -21.67 8.04 20.14
C ASN A 85 -20.65 7.08 20.78
N PRO A 86 -20.68 6.86 22.10
CA PRO A 86 -19.71 6.01 22.78
C PRO A 86 -19.64 4.55 22.30
N TYR A 87 -20.62 4.08 21.52
CA TYR A 87 -20.75 2.70 21.05
C TYR A 87 -20.60 2.55 19.54
N SER A 88 -20.70 3.62 18.75
CA SER A 88 -20.57 3.59 17.30
C SER A 88 -19.94 4.87 16.77
N ILE A 89 -18.94 4.73 15.91
CA ILE A 89 -18.37 5.85 15.15
C ILE A 89 -19.21 6.05 13.89
N LYS A 90 -19.79 7.24 13.73
CA LYS A 90 -20.74 7.53 12.66
C LYS A 90 -20.61 8.97 12.18
N PHE A 91 -20.69 9.16 10.88
CA PHE A 91 -20.62 10.45 10.22
C PHE A 91 -21.88 10.70 9.41
N ARG A 92 -22.30 11.96 9.33
CA ARG A 92 -23.29 12.45 8.37
C ARG A 92 -22.56 13.16 7.25
N VAL A 93 -22.88 12.81 6.01
CA VAL A 93 -22.30 13.43 4.81
C VAL A 93 -23.43 14.10 4.03
N THR A 94 -23.31 15.40 3.80
CA THR A 94 -24.27 16.21 3.05
C THR A 94 -23.62 16.70 1.76
N TYR A 95 -24.24 16.36 0.65
CA TYR A 95 -23.78 16.70 -0.71
C TYR A 95 -24.23 18.10 -1.13
N PRO A 96 -23.59 18.72 -2.15
CA PRO A 96 -23.99 20.02 -2.68
C PRO A 96 -25.44 20.08 -3.18
N ASN A 97 -25.97 18.95 -3.66
CA ASN A 97 -27.35 18.79 -4.12
C ASN A 97 -28.36 18.66 -2.97
N GLY A 98 -27.90 18.61 -1.71
CA GLY A 98 -28.73 18.46 -0.50
C GLY A 98 -29.00 17.01 -0.10
N HIS A 99 -28.53 16.01 -0.86
CA HIS A 99 -28.64 14.61 -0.46
C HIS A 99 -27.79 14.36 0.79
N VAL A 100 -28.32 13.51 1.68
CA VAL A 100 -27.70 13.20 2.97
C VAL A 100 -27.52 11.70 3.09
N TYR A 101 -26.31 11.31 3.47
CA TYR A 101 -25.94 9.93 3.73
C TYR A 101 -25.35 9.81 5.13
N SER A 102 -25.36 8.59 5.66
CA SER A 102 -24.60 8.28 6.86
C SER A 102 -23.51 7.26 6.56
N VAL A 103 -22.36 7.45 7.20
CA VAL A 103 -21.21 6.55 7.10
C VAL A 103 -20.92 6.01 8.48
N GLU A 104 -20.89 4.70 8.62
CA GLU A 104 -20.63 4.02 9.90
C GLU A 104 -19.32 3.25 9.82
N ASP A 105 -18.47 3.43 10.82
CA ASP A 105 -17.21 2.70 10.93
C ASP A 105 -17.40 1.42 11.75
N ASN A 106 -17.08 0.29 11.12
CA ASN A 106 -17.02 -1.01 11.75
C ASN A 106 -15.59 -1.56 11.67
N ASN A 107 -14.78 -1.25 12.67
CA ASN A 107 -13.37 -1.68 12.79
C ASN A 107 -12.50 -1.31 11.57
N GLY A 108 -12.63 -0.08 11.09
CA GLY A 108 -11.90 0.46 9.94
C GLY A 108 -12.58 0.21 8.59
N LEU A 109 -13.71 -0.50 8.55
CA LEU A 109 -14.53 -0.66 7.36
C LEU A 109 -15.68 0.35 7.40
N LEU A 110 -15.70 1.28 6.44
CA LEU A 110 -16.71 2.32 6.34
C LEU A 110 -17.90 1.86 5.49
N TRP A 111 -19.07 1.77 6.09
CA TRP A 111 -20.34 1.41 5.44
C TRP A 111 -21.16 2.65 5.14
N ASN A 112 -21.71 2.75 3.92
CA ASN A 112 -22.53 3.88 3.50
C ASN A 112 -24.01 3.51 3.60
N TYR A 113 -24.83 4.43 4.10
CA TYR A 113 -26.26 4.29 4.19
C TYR A 113 -26.97 5.53 3.63
N ASP A 114 -28.06 5.32 2.92
CA ASP A 114 -28.96 6.40 2.48
C ASP A 114 -29.76 6.99 3.67
N ASP A 115 -30.61 7.97 3.37
CA ASP A 115 -31.50 8.63 4.34
C ASP A 115 -32.53 7.70 4.98
N LYS A 116 -32.83 6.56 4.33
CA LYS A 116 -33.75 5.50 4.80
C LYS A 116 -33.03 4.41 5.59
N GLY A 117 -31.69 4.46 5.68
CA GLY A 117 -30.87 3.47 6.36
C GLY A 117 -30.57 2.22 5.53
N ASN A 118 -30.78 2.24 4.22
CA ASN A 118 -30.35 1.16 3.33
C ASN A 118 -28.88 1.29 2.99
N ILE A 119 -28.19 0.16 2.90
CA ILE A 119 -26.78 0.12 2.48
C ILE A 119 -26.66 0.60 1.03
N VAL A 120 -25.76 1.55 0.80
CA VAL A 120 -25.40 2.05 -0.53
C VAL A 120 -24.04 1.48 -0.91
N MET A 121 -24.03 0.64 -1.94
CA MET A 121 -22.82 0.14 -2.58
C MET A 121 -22.65 0.88 -3.90
N ALA A 122 -21.52 1.56 -4.08
CA ALA A 122 -21.16 2.15 -5.36
C ALA A 122 -20.49 1.07 -6.22
N ILE A 123 -21.10 0.74 -7.36
CA ILE A 123 -20.45 -0.06 -8.40
C ILE A 123 -20.05 0.90 -9.49
N GLN A 124 -18.74 1.07 -9.69
CA GLN A 124 -18.23 1.93 -10.75
C GLN A 124 -18.14 1.12 -12.04
N ILE A 125 -18.84 1.55 -13.08
CA ILE A 125 -18.83 0.93 -14.41
C ILE A 125 -17.97 1.78 -15.33
N TYR A 126 -17.12 1.13 -16.12
CA TYR A 126 -16.23 1.80 -17.07
C TYR A 126 -16.48 1.26 -18.49
N ALA A 127 -16.51 2.15 -19.47
CA ALA A 127 -16.49 1.80 -20.89
C ALA A 127 -15.43 2.65 -21.61
N ASN A 128 -14.58 1.99 -22.41
CA ASN A 128 -13.47 2.64 -23.13
C ASN A 128 -12.51 3.46 -22.24
N GLY A 129 -12.37 3.09 -20.96
CA GLY A 129 -11.53 3.81 -20.00
C GLY A 129 -12.18 5.04 -19.37
N GLU A 130 -13.43 5.35 -19.71
CA GLU A 130 -14.22 6.41 -19.05
C GLU A 130 -15.27 5.79 -18.13
N ARG A 131 -15.48 6.40 -16.97
CA ARG A 131 -16.53 5.98 -16.04
C ARG A 131 -17.90 6.34 -16.62
N ILE A 132 -18.78 5.35 -16.72
CA ILE A 132 -20.19 5.57 -16.99
C ILE A 132 -20.87 5.86 -15.66
N LYS A 133 -21.40 7.08 -15.55
CA LYS A 133 -22.15 7.53 -14.38
C LYS A 133 -23.64 7.23 -14.60
N GLU A 134 -24.29 6.60 -13.63
CA GLU A 134 -25.75 6.41 -13.66
C GLU A 134 -26.47 7.73 -13.33
N GLU A 135 -27.68 7.88 -13.86
CA GLU A 135 -28.49 9.07 -13.59
C GLU A 135 -28.86 9.14 -12.10
N GLY A 136 -28.49 10.25 -11.44
CA GLY A 136 -28.67 10.43 -10.00
C GLY A 136 -27.56 9.82 -9.13
N GLU A 137 -26.52 9.23 -9.71
CA GLU A 137 -25.35 8.78 -8.96
C GLU A 137 -24.58 9.98 -8.39
N GLU A 138 -24.03 9.82 -7.18
CA GLU A 138 -23.20 10.86 -6.58
C GLU A 138 -21.81 10.93 -7.21
N ASP A 139 -21.25 12.14 -7.25
CA ASP A 139 -19.91 12.38 -7.81
C ASP A 139 -18.81 11.70 -7.00
N PHE A 140 -19.04 11.42 -5.72
CA PHE A 140 -18.13 10.70 -4.82
C PHE A 140 -18.92 9.73 -3.96
N GLN A 141 -18.29 8.68 -3.47
CA GLN A 141 -18.90 7.80 -2.48
C GLN A 141 -18.84 8.46 -1.08
N PRO A 142 -19.88 8.35 -0.23
CA PRO A 142 -19.89 9.04 1.07
C PRO A 142 -18.67 8.71 1.96
N SER A 143 -18.30 7.43 2.04
CA SER A 143 -17.11 6.96 2.77
C SER A 143 -15.82 7.55 2.23
N ALA A 144 -15.69 7.74 0.91
CA ALA A 144 -14.49 8.34 0.34
C ALA A 144 -14.32 9.80 0.78
N LEU A 145 -15.42 10.54 0.92
CA LEU A 145 -15.43 11.90 1.47
C LEU A 145 -15.04 11.92 2.96
N VAL A 146 -15.51 10.95 3.75
CA VAL A 146 -15.09 10.79 5.16
C VAL A 146 -13.59 10.48 5.25
N ILE A 147 -13.08 9.55 4.43
CA ILE A 147 -11.65 9.24 4.38
C ILE A 147 -10.84 10.50 4.08
N ALA A 148 -11.25 11.29 3.09
CA ALA A 148 -10.55 12.52 2.71
C ALA A 148 -10.58 13.60 3.81
N ALA A 149 -11.64 13.66 4.60
CA ALA A 149 -11.82 14.68 5.63
C ALA A 149 -11.11 14.37 6.95
N TYR A 150 -10.85 13.09 7.25
CA TYR A 150 -10.30 12.65 8.53
C TYR A 150 -8.95 11.93 8.34
N PRO A 151 -7.83 12.55 8.78
CA PRO A 151 -6.48 12.00 8.60
C PRO A 151 -6.22 10.63 9.22
N ASP A 152 -7.08 10.19 10.15
CA ASP A 152 -6.97 8.88 10.80
C ASP A 152 -7.35 7.73 9.86
N TYR A 153 -8.16 8.00 8.83
CA TYR A 153 -8.49 7.01 7.79
C TYR A 153 -7.47 6.99 6.65
N HIS A 154 -6.49 7.88 6.64
CA HIS A 154 -5.45 7.87 5.60
C HIS A 154 -4.50 6.69 5.79
N ILE A 155 -4.23 5.98 4.70
CA ILE A 155 -3.43 4.76 4.73
C ILE A 155 -1.98 5.02 4.35
N LYS A 156 -1.08 4.20 4.86
CA LYS A 156 0.30 4.13 4.36
C LYS A 156 0.34 3.23 3.13
N ARG A 157 1.13 3.61 2.14
CA ARG A 157 1.27 2.84 0.90
C ARG A 157 2.26 1.69 1.07
N GLY A 158 2.02 0.65 0.27
CA GLY A 158 2.92 -0.47 0.10
C GLY A 158 3.14 -1.32 1.35
N MET A 159 4.04 -2.28 1.23
CA MET A 159 4.44 -3.21 2.29
C MET A 159 5.96 -3.28 2.36
N PRO A 160 6.61 -2.47 3.23
CA PRO A 160 8.08 -2.41 3.30
C PRO A 160 8.71 -3.77 3.68
N GLY A 161 7.94 -4.66 4.33
CA GLY A 161 8.34 -6.04 4.61
C GLY A 161 8.79 -6.81 3.36
N PHE A 162 8.17 -6.58 2.20
CA PHE A 162 8.56 -7.24 0.95
C PHE A 162 9.93 -6.78 0.44
N LEU A 163 10.36 -5.54 0.70
CA LEU A 163 11.72 -5.10 0.36
C LEU A 163 12.77 -5.84 1.17
N PHE A 164 12.58 -5.98 2.49
CA PHE A 164 13.50 -6.72 3.35
C PHE A 164 13.56 -8.20 2.95
N PHE A 165 12.39 -8.78 2.64
CA PHE A 165 12.31 -10.16 2.16
C PHE A 165 13.02 -10.35 0.81
N ALA A 166 12.84 -9.43 -0.14
CA ALA A 166 13.55 -9.44 -1.42
C ALA A 166 15.08 -9.38 -1.24
N ILE A 167 15.59 -8.52 -0.36
CA ILE A 167 17.03 -8.46 -0.06
C ILE A 167 17.52 -9.80 0.51
N GLY A 168 16.76 -10.40 1.42
CA GLY A 168 17.07 -11.73 1.96
C GLY A 168 17.15 -12.80 0.87
N LEU A 169 16.19 -12.83 -0.05
CA LEU A 169 16.18 -13.74 -1.20
C LEU A 169 17.37 -13.49 -2.14
N LEU A 170 17.73 -12.24 -2.40
CA LEU A 170 18.87 -11.91 -3.25
C LEU A 170 20.19 -12.43 -2.66
N ILE A 171 20.39 -12.22 -1.34
CA ILE A 171 21.56 -12.73 -0.62
C ILE A 171 21.55 -14.26 -0.62
N PHE A 172 20.41 -14.88 -0.32
CA PHE A 172 20.27 -16.33 -0.32
C PHE A 172 20.56 -16.95 -1.69
N GLY A 173 20.03 -16.36 -2.76
CA GLY A 173 20.25 -16.79 -4.14
C GLY A 173 21.72 -16.65 -4.56
N TRP A 174 22.37 -15.54 -4.20
CA TRP A 174 23.80 -15.36 -4.44
C TRP A 174 24.65 -16.39 -3.70
N CYS A 175 24.32 -16.67 -2.44
CA CYS A 175 25.04 -17.67 -1.66
C CYS A 175 24.89 -19.07 -2.25
N SER A 176 23.66 -19.43 -2.64
CA SER A 176 23.34 -20.69 -3.32
C SER A 176 24.04 -20.82 -4.67
N PHE A 177 24.27 -19.71 -5.37
CA PHE A 177 24.99 -19.71 -6.64
C PHE A 177 26.51 -19.84 -6.48
N ARG A 178 27.10 -19.15 -5.49
CA ARG A 178 28.56 -18.92 -5.46
C ARG A 178 29.35 -19.76 -4.46
N TYR A 179 28.76 -20.15 -3.33
CA TYR A 179 29.49 -20.76 -2.22
C TYR A 179 29.14 -22.23 -2.04
N GLN A 180 30.12 -23.11 -2.29
CA GLN A 180 29.97 -24.55 -2.13
C GLN A 180 29.64 -24.93 -0.68
N ALA A 181 30.30 -24.32 0.31
CA ALA A 181 29.99 -24.56 1.73
C ALA A 181 28.53 -24.24 2.09
N PHE A 182 27.92 -23.25 1.43
CA PHE A 182 26.50 -22.94 1.63
C PHE A 182 25.59 -23.97 0.94
N GLN A 183 25.98 -24.43 -0.26
CA GLN A 183 25.30 -25.52 -0.97
C GLN A 183 25.33 -26.81 -0.15
N ASP A 184 26.46 -27.15 0.47
CA ASP A 184 26.64 -28.31 1.35
C ASP A 184 25.77 -28.20 2.61
N LEU A 185 25.72 -27.01 3.21
CA LEU A 185 24.86 -26.75 4.36
C LEU A 185 23.38 -26.95 4.00
N MET A 186 22.94 -26.39 2.87
CA MET A 186 21.56 -26.55 2.39
C MET A 186 21.24 -28.02 2.09
N PHE A 187 22.20 -28.77 1.54
CA PHE A 187 22.05 -30.20 1.28
C PHE A 187 21.84 -30.98 2.58
N ARG A 188 22.64 -30.68 3.61
CA ARG A 188 22.56 -31.32 4.93
C ARG A 188 21.28 -30.99 5.69
N LEU A 189 20.68 -29.83 5.42
CA LEU A 189 19.39 -29.41 5.95
C LEU A 189 18.21 -29.98 5.16
N SER A 190 18.46 -30.51 3.96
CA SER A 190 17.39 -31.05 3.12
C SER A 190 16.74 -32.31 3.76
N PRO A 191 15.41 -32.45 3.70
CA PRO A 191 14.73 -33.63 4.23
C PRO A 191 15.15 -34.95 3.55
N GLN A 192 15.70 -34.87 2.33
CA GLN A 192 16.20 -36.01 1.58
C GLN A 192 17.30 -36.76 2.35
N ARG A 193 18.01 -36.08 3.26
CA ARG A 193 19.00 -36.70 4.13
C ARG A 193 18.43 -37.80 5.03
N PHE A 194 17.15 -37.74 5.41
CA PHE A 194 16.53 -38.76 6.25
C PHE A 194 16.28 -40.09 5.52
N MET A 195 16.41 -40.11 4.19
CA MET A 195 16.10 -41.29 3.37
C MET A 195 17.33 -42.12 2.97
N TYR A 196 18.56 -41.65 3.24
CA TYR A 196 19.79 -42.31 2.80
C TYR A 196 20.84 -42.32 3.92
N GLU A 197 21.61 -43.40 4.03
CA GLU A 197 22.78 -43.48 4.91
C GLU A 197 23.97 -42.75 4.27
N ASN A 198 24.50 -41.74 4.96
CA ASN A 198 25.63 -40.90 4.52
C ASN A 198 25.47 -40.27 3.12
N PRO A 199 24.44 -39.42 2.90
CA PRO A 199 24.26 -38.74 1.63
C PRO A 199 25.34 -37.68 1.43
N GLU A 200 25.94 -37.67 0.24
CA GLU A 200 26.88 -36.65 -0.21
C GLU A 200 26.29 -35.87 -1.40
N PRO A 201 26.59 -34.56 -1.54
CA PRO A 201 26.09 -33.77 -2.65
C PRO A 201 26.73 -34.22 -3.97
N SER A 202 25.90 -34.50 -4.99
CA SER A 202 26.37 -34.84 -6.33
C SER A 202 26.73 -33.61 -7.17
N ASP A 203 27.50 -33.80 -8.24
CA ASP A 203 27.77 -32.74 -9.23
C ASP A 203 26.49 -32.13 -9.82
N PHE A 204 25.47 -32.97 -10.01
CA PHE A 204 24.15 -32.52 -10.44
C PHE A 204 23.47 -31.63 -9.39
N TYR A 205 23.60 -31.94 -8.10
CA TYR A 205 23.07 -31.09 -7.03
C TYR A 205 23.73 -29.69 -7.04
N TYR A 206 25.05 -29.61 -7.21
CA TYR A 206 25.75 -28.34 -7.30
C TYR A 206 25.33 -27.52 -8.53
N LEU A 207 25.11 -28.17 -9.68
CA LEU A 207 24.56 -27.52 -10.87
C LEU A 207 23.15 -26.96 -10.60
N MET A 208 22.27 -27.77 -10.00
CA MET A 208 20.90 -27.37 -9.68
C MET A 208 20.83 -26.27 -8.64
N SER A 209 21.74 -26.26 -7.67
CA SER A 209 21.85 -25.17 -6.68
C SER A 209 22.25 -23.85 -7.33
N LYS A 210 23.12 -23.87 -8.35
CA LYS A 210 23.48 -22.69 -9.12
C LYS A 210 22.30 -22.15 -9.94
N VAL A 211 21.60 -23.04 -10.66
CA VAL A 211 20.40 -22.68 -11.42
C VAL A 211 19.32 -22.13 -10.49
N GLY A 212 19.05 -22.82 -9.38
CA GLY A 212 18.10 -22.37 -8.36
C GLY A 212 18.47 -21.02 -7.75
N GLY A 213 19.76 -20.80 -7.46
CA GLY A 213 20.26 -19.51 -6.98
C GLY A 213 19.95 -18.36 -7.93
N ILE A 214 20.13 -18.56 -9.25
CA ILE A 214 19.77 -17.57 -10.28
C ILE A 214 18.25 -17.31 -10.27
N VAL A 215 17.44 -18.36 -10.25
CA VAL A 215 15.97 -18.24 -10.21
C VAL A 215 15.51 -17.46 -8.99
N VAL A 216 16.08 -17.74 -7.80
CA VAL A 216 15.75 -17.01 -6.57
C VAL A 216 16.17 -15.55 -6.66
N MET A 217 17.33 -15.23 -7.24
CA MET A 217 17.75 -13.85 -7.46
C MET A 217 16.77 -13.11 -8.40
N ILE A 218 16.29 -13.74 -9.48
CA ILE A 218 15.26 -13.14 -10.36
C ILE A 218 13.96 -12.94 -9.58
N GLY A 219 13.51 -13.95 -8.84
CA GLY A 219 12.31 -13.87 -8.01
C GLY A 219 12.38 -12.76 -6.97
N SER A 220 13.56 -12.48 -6.42
CA SER A 220 13.75 -11.38 -5.47
C SER A 220 13.40 -10.01 -6.07
N ILE A 221 13.67 -9.80 -7.36
CA ILE A 221 13.32 -8.55 -8.06
C ILE A 221 11.80 -8.41 -8.16
N ILE A 222 11.11 -9.50 -8.50
CA ILE A 222 9.64 -9.53 -8.58
C ILE A 222 9.02 -9.22 -7.21
N VAL A 223 9.55 -9.81 -6.13
CA VAL A 223 9.10 -9.53 -4.76
C VAL A 223 9.34 -8.06 -4.38
N ALA A 224 10.46 -7.47 -4.80
CA ALA A 224 10.73 -6.05 -4.54
C ALA A 224 9.69 -5.14 -5.20
N PHE A 225 9.22 -5.46 -6.41
CA PHE A 225 8.14 -4.71 -7.06
C PHE A 225 6.81 -4.81 -6.32
N LYS A 226 6.50 -5.97 -5.71
CA LYS A 226 5.29 -6.14 -4.88
C LYS A 226 5.29 -5.30 -3.60
N ALA A 227 6.44 -4.73 -3.21
CA ALA A 227 6.48 -3.85 -2.05
C ALA A 227 5.77 -2.53 -2.31
N TYR A 228 5.74 -2.06 -3.56
CA TYR A 228 5.16 -0.77 -3.95
C TYR A 228 3.70 -0.94 -4.38
#